data_AF-J7QBR3-F1
#
_entry.id   AF-J7QBR3-F1
#
_cell.length_a   1.000
_cell.length_b   1.000
_cell.length_c   1.000
_cell.angle_alpha   90.00
_cell.angle_beta   90.00
_cell.angle_gamma   90.00
#
_symmetry.space_group_name_H-M   'P 1'
#
loop_
_entity.id
_entity.type
_entity.pdbx_description
1 polymer ?
#
loop_
_entity_poly.entity_id
_entity_poly.type
_entity_poly.pdbx_seq_one_letter_code
_entity_poly.pdbx_strand_id
1 'polypeptide(L)'
;IILACTLYVLGYGMITLVSTLSARDTHSSSRPSSLQVAFFYASLYLIPLAQGADKPCGLAFAADQFDADHPRERASRSSLFNWWYFSMAIGISVAVAAVSYIQENVGWGIGFGMLCAIMLCAFAVFLSGTPTYRMYAPTPGAESPFARLGRSLVALARSSSFFRT
;
A
#
# COMPACT_ATOMS: atom_id res chain seq x y z
N ILE A 1 -1.07 -6.69 -3.63
CA ILE A 1 -1.85 -6.31 -2.42
C ILE A 1 -1.10 -6.68 -1.14
N ILE A 2 -0.96 -7.96 -0.76
CA ILE A 2 -0.29 -8.34 0.51
C ILE A 2 1.08 -7.69 0.69
N LEU A 3 1.94 -7.75 -0.35
CA LEU A 3 3.25 -7.09 -0.32
C LEU A 3 3.12 -5.57 -0.05
N ALA A 4 2.21 -4.88 -0.75
CA ALA A 4 1.98 -3.45 -0.54
C ALA A 4 1.49 -3.15 0.88
N CYS A 5 0.56 -3.94 1.42
CA CYS A 5 0.09 -3.81 2.80
C CYS A 5 1.24 -4.01 3.81
N THR A 6 2.10 -5.01 3.60
CA THR A 6 3.26 -5.24 4.48
C THR A 6 4.26 -4.10 4.43
N LEU A 7 4.52 -3.53 3.24
CA LEU A 7 5.40 -2.38 3.07
C LEU A 7 4.80 -1.11 3.71
N TYR A 8 3.49 -0.92 3.65
CA TYR A 8 2.80 0.18 4.32
C TYR A 8 2.89 0.08 5.84
N VAL A 9 2.60 -1.10 6.41
CA VAL A 9 2.72 -1.34 7.87
C VAL A 9 4.16 -1.13 8.33
N LEU A 10 5.13 -1.63 7.56
CA LEU A 10 6.54 -1.42 7.86
C LEU A 10 6.92 0.07 7.81
N GLY A 11 6.56 0.77 6.72
CA GLY A 11 6.85 2.19 6.55
C GLY A 11 6.23 3.08 7.63
N TYR A 12 4.92 2.92 7.88
CA TYR A 12 4.23 3.67 8.93
C TYR A 12 4.70 3.28 10.35
N GLY A 13 5.05 2.01 10.58
CA GLY A 13 5.62 1.56 11.84
C GLY A 13 6.99 2.19 12.11
N MET A 14 7.87 2.21 11.11
CA MET A 14 9.20 2.80 11.22
C MET A 14 9.13 4.31 11.46
N ILE A 15 8.32 5.05 10.69
CA ILE A 15 8.20 6.50 10.88
C ILE A 15 7.57 6.84 12.24
N THR A 16 6.58 6.07 12.70
CA THR A 16 5.99 6.22 14.04
C THR A 16 7.01 5.99 15.14
N LEU A 17 7.80 4.92 15.03
CA LEU A 17 8.84 4.59 16.01
C LEU A 17 9.89 5.71 16.07
N VAL A 18 10.38 6.18 14.92
CA VAL A 18 11.36 7.27 14.90
C VAL A 18 10.77 8.56 15.45
N SER A 19 9.55 8.95 15.06
CA SER A 19 8.92 10.18 15.55
C SER A 19 8.65 10.15 17.05
N THR A 20 8.27 9.00 17.61
CA THR A 20 8.05 8.86 19.06
C THR A 20 9.36 8.87 19.86
N LEU A 21 10.43 8.29 19.33
CA LEU A 21 11.76 8.34 19.94
C LEU A 21 12.34 9.76 19.89
N SER A 22 12.26 10.45 18.74
CA SER A 22 12.73 11.83 18.62
C SER A 22 11.96 12.80 19.53
N ALA A 23 10.65 12.59 19.74
CA ALA A 23 9.88 13.38 20.69
C ALA A 23 10.38 13.20 22.15
N ARG A 24 10.85 12.01 22.52
CA ARG A 24 11.46 11.76 23.83
C ARG A 24 12.84 12.41 23.95
N ASP A 25 13.67 12.29 22.93
CA ASP A 25 15.04 12.82 22.94
C ASP A 25 15.09 14.37 22.99
N THR A 26 14.03 15.03 22.51
CA THR A 26 13.87 16.49 22.57
C THR A 26 13.80 16.99 24.02
N HIS A 27 13.29 16.18 24.96
CA HIS A 27 13.30 16.51 26.39
C HIS A 27 14.69 16.31 27.03
N SER A 28 15.61 15.65 26.35
CA SER A 28 16.93 15.28 26.87
C SER A 28 18.08 15.78 26.02
N SER A 29 18.02 17.00 25.43
CA SER A 29 19.12 17.69 24.70
C SER A 29 20.12 16.82 23.92
N SER A 30 19.66 15.70 23.33
CA SER A 30 20.51 14.68 22.73
C SER A 30 20.39 14.78 21.21
N ARG A 31 21.53 14.69 20.50
CA ARG A 31 21.53 14.65 19.03
C ARG A 31 20.81 13.38 18.54
N PRO A 32 19.99 13.44 17.48
CA PRO A 32 19.37 12.26 16.91
C PRO A 32 20.45 11.28 16.43
N SER A 33 20.25 9.99 16.71
CA SER A 33 21.21 8.96 16.33
C SER A 33 21.21 8.74 14.81
N SER A 34 22.36 8.32 14.24
CA SER A 34 22.45 7.99 12.81
C SER A 34 21.43 6.94 12.37
N LEU A 35 21.07 6.01 13.27
CA LEU A 35 20.04 4.99 13.01
C LEU A 35 18.63 5.59 12.93
N GLN A 36 18.27 6.56 13.78
CA GLN A 36 16.98 7.26 13.68
C GLN A 36 16.82 7.96 12.33
N VAL A 37 17.87 8.65 11.88
CA VAL A 37 17.88 9.33 10.58
C VAL A 37 17.77 8.34 9.43
N ALA A 38 18.50 7.22 9.48
CA ALA A 38 18.42 6.18 8.46
C ALA A 38 17.02 5.57 8.37
N PHE A 39 16.41 5.23 9.51
CA PHE A 39 15.04 4.70 9.55
C PHE A 39 14.00 5.70 9.07
N PHE A 40 14.18 6.99 9.39
CA PHE A 40 13.32 8.05 8.86
C PHE A 40 13.34 8.08 7.34
N TYR A 41 14.51 8.18 6.71
CA TYR A 41 14.61 8.19 5.25
C TYR A 41 14.12 6.89 4.62
N ALA A 42 14.46 5.73 5.20
CA ALA A 42 13.96 4.44 4.72
C ALA A 42 12.42 4.42 4.71
N SER A 43 11.76 4.90 5.77
CA SER A 43 10.30 4.98 5.84
C SER A 43 9.71 5.92 4.77
N LEU A 44 10.36 7.06 4.52
CA LEU A 44 9.94 8.02 3.48
C LEU A 44 10.04 7.46 2.06
N TYR A 45 10.92 6.48 1.81
CA TYR A 45 10.97 5.77 0.52
C TYR A 45 10.00 4.58 0.47
N LEU A 46 9.80 3.88 1.58
CA LEU A 46 8.92 2.71 1.65
C LEU A 46 7.43 3.06 1.47
N ILE A 47 6.94 4.12 2.11
CA ILE A 47 5.54 4.53 2.04
C ILE A 47 5.09 4.84 0.59
N PRO A 48 5.77 5.71 -0.19
CA PRO A 48 5.36 5.96 -1.57
C PRO A 48 5.57 4.76 -2.49
N LEU A 49 6.56 3.89 -2.22
CA LEU A 49 6.72 2.62 -2.94
C LEU A 49 5.51 1.71 -2.73
N ALA A 50 5.06 1.57 -1.47
CA ALA A 50 3.86 0.81 -1.13
C ALA A 50 2.61 1.39 -1.83
N GLN A 51 2.49 2.72 -1.83
CA GLN A 51 1.41 3.42 -2.52
C GLN A 51 1.41 3.20 -4.03
N GLY A 52 2.59 3.19 -4.67
CA GLY A 52 2.73 2.91 -6.09
C GLY A 52 2.33 1.47 -6.44
N ALA A 53 2.61 0.52 -5.56
CA ALA A 53 2.24 -0.88 -5.76
C ALA A 53 0.74 -1.16 -5.51
N ASP A 54 0.11 -0.45 -4.57
CA ASP A 54 -1.28 -0.67 -4.19
C ASP A 54 -2.28 -0.15 -5.24
N LYS A 55 -2.11 1.10 -5.69
CA LYS A 55 -3.02 1.78 -6.63
C LYS A 55 -3.45 0.97 -7.86
N PRO A 56 -2.54 0.31 -8.61
CA PRO A 56 -2.94 -0.44 -9.80
C PRO A 56 -3.62 -1.78 -9.48
N CYS A 57 -3.43 -2.33 -8.28
CA CYS A 57 -3.93 -3.67 -7.94
C CYS A 57 -5.19 -3.68 -7.08
N GLY A 58 -5.40 -2.69 -6.20
CA GLY A 58 -6.53 -2.67 -5.27
C GLY A 58 -7.90 -2.63 -5.96
N LEU A 59 -8.13 -1.63 -6.82
CA LEU A 59 -9.41 -1.48 -7.53
C LEU A 59 -9.60 -2.57 -8.61
N ALA A 60 -8.52 -3.01 -9.25
CA ALA A 60 -8.57 -4.11 -10.21
C ALA A 60 -9.06 -5.40 -9.50
N PHE A 61 -8.47 -5.72 -8.35
CA PHE A 61 -8.88 -6.87 -7.54
C PHE A 61 -10.32 -6.76 -7.05
N ALA A 62 -10.76 -5.57 -6.61
CA ALA A 62 -12.14 -5.35 -6.19
C ALA A 62 -13.13 -5.50 -7.35
N ALA A 63 -12.77 -5.04 -8.55
CA ALA A 63 -13.58 -5.20 -9.75
C ALA A 63 -13.67 -6.66 -10.20
N ASP A 64 -12.58 -7.42 -10.08
CA ASP A 64 -12.51 -8.85 -10.42
C ASP A 64 -13.42 -9.73 -9.56
N GLN A 65 -13.95 -9.21 -8.45
CA GLN A 65 -14.92 -9.94 -7.62
C GLN A 65 -16.31 -10.04 -8.27
N PHE A 66 -16.61 -9.23 -9.29
CA PHE A 66 -17.91 -9.17 -9.95
C PHE A 66 -17.82 -9.73 -11.36
N ASP A 67 -18.74 -10.62 -11.70
CA ASP A 67 -18.88 -11.11 -13.07
C ASP A 67 -19.51 -10.04 -13.96
N ALA A 68 -18.87 -9.76 -15.09
CA ALA A 68 -19.31 -8.77 -16.06
C ALA A 68 -20.55 -9.23 -16.86
N ASP A 69 -20.71 -10.54 -17.03
CA ASP A 69 -21.79 -11.14 -17.82
C ASP A 69 -23.09 -11.27 -17.03
N HIS A 70 -23.02 -11.16 -15.69
CA HIS A 70 -24.18 -11.16 -14.81
C HIS A 70 -24.72 -9.74 -14.59
N PRO A 71 -25.93 -9.40 -15.06
CA PRO A 71 -26.43 -8.02 -15.05
C PRO A 71 -26.56 -7.41 -13.64
N ARG A 72 -26.90 -8.22 -12.63
CA ARG A 72 -26.98 -7.76 -11.22
C ARG A 72 -25.59 -7.49 -10.61
N GLU A 73 -24.62 -8.34 -10.92
CA GLU A 73 -23.25 -8.17 -10.42
C GLU A 73 -22.57 -6.97 -11.10
N ARG A 74 -22.83 -6.75 -12.39
CA ARG A 74 -22.38 -5.54 -13.12
C ARG A 74 -22.91 -4.24 -12.49
N ALA A 75 -24.19 -4.20 -12.10
CA ALA A 75 -24.77 -3.05 -11.41
C ALA A 75 -24.12 -2.84 -10.02
N SER A 76 -23.89 -3.94 -9.29
CA SER A 76 -23.22 -3.91 -7.98
C SER A 76 -21.77 -3.43 -8.08
N ARG A 77 -21.04 -3.83 -9.13
CA ARG A 77 -19.70 -3.34 -9.46
C ARG A 77 -19.69 -1.84 -9.68
N SER A 78 -20.66 -1.30 -10.41
CA SER A 78 -20.78 0.16 -10.61
C SER A 78 -21.06 0.90 -9.30
N SER A 79 -21.90 0.32 -8.43
CA SER A 79 -22.16 0.86 -7.09
C SER A 79 -20.90 0.87 -6.23
N LEU A 80 -20.07 -0.18 -6.29
CA LEU A 80 -18.78 -0.24 -5.61
C LEU A 80 -17.89 0.93 -6.01
N PHE A 81 -17.71 1.19 -7.31
CA PHE A 81 -16.92 2.33 -7.77
C PHE A 81 -17.48 3.65 -7.27
N ASN A 82 -18.80 3.84 -7.32
CA ASN A 82 -19.44 5.05 -6.81
C ASN A 82 -19.17 5.26 -5.30
N TRP A 83 -19.37 4.22 -4.49
CA TRP A 83 -19.10 4.26 -3.06
C TRP A 83 -17.62 4.46 -2.74
N TRP A 84 -16.72 3.87 -3.54
CA TRP A 84 -15.29 4.09 -3.42
C TRP A 84 -14.91 5.55 -3.63
N TYR A 85 -15.38 6.17 -4.73
CA TYR A 85 -15.10 7.59 -4.99
C TYR A 85 -15.70 8.51 -3.93
N PHE A 86 -16.93 8.23 -3.50
CA PHE A 86 -17.58 8.98 -2.43
C PHE A 86 -16.80 8.90 -1.11
N SER A 87 -16.40 7.68 -0.71
CA SER A 87 -15.63 7.45 0.51
C SER A 87 -14.24 8.08 0.44
N MET A 88 -13.60 8.04 -0.73
CA MET A 88 -12.31 8.71 -0.97
C MET A 88 -12.42 10.23 -0.82
N ALA A 89 -13.47 10.85 -1.38
CA ALA A 89 -13.67 12.29 -1.25
C ALA A 89 -13.83 12.70 0.22
N ILE A 90 -14.70 12.01 0.97
CA ILE A 90 -14.89 12.25 2.40
C ILE A 90 -13.59 11.99 3.18
N GLY A 91 -12.92 10.88 2.89
CA GLY A 91 -11.68 10.47 3.55
C GLY A 91 -10.58 11.52 3.40
N ILE A 92 -10.41 12.09 2.21
CA ILE A 92 -9.44 13.16 1.97
C ILE A 92 -9.82 14.42 2.76
N SER A 93 -11.09 14.83 2.72
CA SER A 93 -11.56 16.00 3.49
C SER A 93 -11.32 15.84 5.00
N VAL A 94 -11.66 14.67 5.54
CA VAL A 94 -11.44 14.34 6.97
C VAL A 94 -9.94 14.26 7.28
N ALA A 95 -9.13 13.66 6.42
CA ALA A 95 -7.69 13.55 6.63
C ALA A 95 -7.02 14.93 6.69
N VAL A 96 -7.34 15.82 5.75
CA VAL A 96 -6.77 17.18 5.73
C VAL A 96 -7.11 17.95 7.00
N ALA A 97 -8.32 17.81 7.54
CA ALA A 97 -8.71 18.49 8.77
C ALA A 97 -8.17 17.79 10.03
N ALA A 98 -8.52 16.53 10.24
CA ALA A 98 -8.26 15.83 11.48
C ALA A 98 -6.81 15.36 11.62
N VAL A 99 -6.22 14.77 10.57
CA VAL A 99 -4.86 14.24 10.64
C VAL A 99 -3.85 15.38 10.76
N SER A 100 -4.00 16.44 9.98
CA SER A 100 -3.12 17.62 10.07
C SER A 100 -3.23 18.29 11.44
N TYR A 101 -4.45 18.44 11.97
CA TYR A 101 -4.65 18.96 13.33
C TYR A 101 -3.91 18.13 14.39
N ILE A 102 -4.04 16.80 14.32
CA ILE A 102 -3.35 15.89 15.26
C ILE A 102 -1.84 15.99 15.12
N GLN A 103 -1.32 16.00 13.89
CA GLN A 103 0.13 16.07 13.65
C GLN A 103 0.74 17.38 14.18
N GLU A 104 0.04 18.50 14.01
CA GLU A 104 0.52 19.83 14.41
C GLU A 104 0.31 20.13 15.90
N ASN A 105 -0.81 19.70 16.50
CA ASN A 105 -1.18 20.08 17.88
C ASN A 105 -0.86 19.00 18.92
N VAL A 106 -0.94 17.72 18.55
CA VAL A 106 -0.76 16.58 19.48
C VAL A 106 0.62 15.96 19.29
N GLY A 107 1.05 15.85 18.03
CA GLY A 107 2.40 15.46 17.67
C GLY A 107 2.46 14.40 16.57
N TRP A 108 3.56 14.45 15.83
CA TRP A 108 3.83 13.60 14.67
C TRP A 108 3.84 12.10 14.99
N GLY A 109 4.35 11.71 16.16
CA GLY A 109 4.36 10.31 16.58
C GLY A 109 2.96 9.70 16.69
N ILE A 110 2.01 10.44 17.28
CA ILE A 110 0.62 9.99 17.40
C ILE A 110 -0.08 10.03 16.04
N GLY A 111 0.16 11.09 15.24
CA GLY A 111 -0.38 11.21 13.89
C GLY A 111 0.00 10.01 12.99
N PHE A 112 1.28 9.68 12.91
CA PHE A 112 1.73 8.52 12.14
C PHE A 112 1.30 7.18 12.76
N GLY A 113 1.27 7.08 14.10
CA GLY A 113 0.82 5.88 14.78
C GLY A 113 -0.64 5.54 14.49
N MET A 114 -1.51 6.56 14.43
CA MET A 114 -2.91 6.39 14.02
C MET A 114 -3.01 5.87 12.58
N LEU A 115 -2.23 6.42 11.64
CA LEU A 115 -2.19 5.93 10.26
C LEU A 115 -1.73 4.47 10.18
N CYS A 116 -0.72 4.09 10.97
CA CYS A 116 -0.26 2.71 11.10
C CYS A 116 -1.38 1.78 11.61
N ALA A 117 -2.10 2.20 12.65
CA ALA A 117 -3.20 1.43 13.23
C ALA A 117 -4.36 1.24 12.25
N ILE A 118 -4.77 2.29 11.53
CA ILE A 118 -5.81 2.22 10.50
C ILE A 118 -5.40 1.25 9.39
N MET A 119 -4.14 1.32 8.94
CA MET A 119 -3.61 0.41 7.92
C MET A 119 -3.57 -1.04 8.40
N LEU A 120 -3.16 -1.29 9.65
CA LEU A 120 -3.21 -2.63 10.26
C LEU A 120 -4.62 -3.18 10.32
N CYS A 121 -5.60 -2.35 10.70
CA CYS A 121 -7.01 -2.74 10.72
C CYS A 121 -7.51 -3.09 9.30
N ALA A 122 -7.21 -2.24 8.31
CA ALA A 122 -7.57 -2.49 6.92
C ALA A 122 -6.93 -3.79 6.39
N PHE A 123 -5.66 -4.03 6.71
CA PHE A 123 -4.95 -5.25 6.32
C PHE A 123 -5.54 -6.49 7.00
N ALA A 124 -5.89 -6.42 8.28
CA ALA A 124 -6.54 -7.50 9.00
C ALA A 124 -7.92 -7.83 8.41
N VAL A 125 -8.73 -6.81 8.08
CA VAL A 125 -10.02 -6.99 7.40
C VAL A 125 -9.82 -7.65 6.03
N PHE A 126 -8.84 -7.19 5.25
CA PHE A 126 -8.50 -7.80 3.96
C PHE A 126 -8.12 -9.28 4.11
N LEU A 127 -7.26 -9.60 5.07
CA LEU A 127 -6.87 -10.99 5.32
C LEU A 127 -8.05 -11.85 5.80
N SER A 128 -8.93 -11.30 6.64
CA SER A 128 -10.14 -12.01 7.09
C SER A 128 -11.11 -12.31 5.95
N GLY A 129 -11.12 -11.48 4.90
CA GLY A 129 -11.91 -11.67 3.69
C GLY A 129 -11.31 -12.68 2.70
N THR A 130 -10.03 -13.06 2.84
CA THR A 130 -9.32 -14.00 1.95
C THR A 130 -10.13 -15.24 1.54
N PRO A 131 -10.81 -15.99 2.45
CA PRO A 131 -11.57 -17.18 2.05
C PRO A 131 -12.83 -16.88 1.22
N THR A 132 -13.31 -15.63 1.22
CA THR A 132 -14.53 -15.23 0.48
C THR A 132 -14.23 -14.68 -0.91
N TYR A 133 -12.96 -14.37 -1.21
CA TYR A 133 -12.58 -13.76 -2.47
C TYR A 133 -12.63 -14.76 -3.63
N ARG A 134 -13.18 -14.31 -4.77
CA ARG A 134 -13.09 -15.02 -6.05
C ARG A 134 -11.65 -14.90 -6.54
N MET A 135 -10.89 -15.97 -6.35
CA MET A 135 -9.55 -16.14 -6.89
C MET A 135 -9.65 -17.01 -8.14
N TYR A 136 -9.16 -16.53 -9.28
CA TYR A 136 -9.00 -17.39 -10.45
C TYR A 136 -7.97 -18.48 -10.12
N ALA A 137 -8.40 -19.75 -10.18
CA ALA A 137 -7.49 -20.87 -9.98
C ALA A 137 -6.34 -20.77 -11.01
N PRO A 138 -5.07 -20.94 -10.60
CA PRO A 138 -3.98 -21.06 -11.55
C PRO A 138 -4.31 -22.20 -12.52
N THR A 139 -4.36 -21.90 -13.82
CA THR A 139 -4.56 -22.95 -14.83
C THR A 139 -3.43 -23.96 -14.67
N PRO A 140 -3.69 -25.28 -14.60
CA PRO A 140 -2.62 -26.27 -14.51
C PRO A 140 -1.65 -26.10 -15.69
N GLY A 141 -0.39 -25.76 -15.41
CA GLY A 141 0.62 -25.49 -16.44
C GLY A 141 0.77 -24.03 -16.88
N ALA A 142 0.01 -23.08 -16.32
CA ALA A 142 0.23 -21.65 -16.56
C ALA A 142 1.55 -21.21 -15.94
N GLU A 143 2.47 -20.72 -16.77
CA GLU A 143 3.72 -20.10 -16.31
C GLU A 143 3.42 -18.94 -15.38
N SER A 144 4.17 -18.84 -14.28
CA SER A 144 4.00 -17.71 -13.37
C SER A 144 4.22 -16.40 -14.16
N PRO A 145 3.44 -15.34 -13.88
CA PRO A 145 3.61 -14.04 -14.53
C PRO A 145 5.06 -13.54 -14.45
N PHE A 146 5.76 -13.87 -13.36
CA PHE A 146 7.18 -13.58 -13.17
C PHE A 146 8.10 -14.39 -14.08
N ALA A 147 7.81 -15.67 -14.32
CA ALA A 147 8.56 -16.49 -15.28
C ALA A 147 8.39 -15.96 -16.71
N ARG A 148 7.17 -15.53 -17.08
CA ARG A 148 6.90 -14.89 -18.37
C ARG A 148 7.67 -13.58 -18.55
N LEU A 149 7.62 -12.70 -17.53
CA LEU A 149 8.41 -11.46 -17.50
C LEU A 149 9.91 -11.74 -17.60
N GLY A 150 10.42 -12.70 -16.83
CA GLY A 150 11.82 -13.11 -16.86
C GLY A 150 12.25 -13.58 -18.25
N ARG A 151 11.44 -14.41 -18.91
CA ARG A 151 11.72 -14.82 -20.29
C ARG A 151 11.66 -13.67 -21.28
N SER A 152 10.66 -12.79 -21.18
CA SER A 152 10.56 -11.64 -22.07
C SER A 152 11.77 -10.71 -21.93
N LEU A 153 12.26 -10.48 -20.71
CA LEU A 153 13.47 -9.72 -20.46
C LEU A 153 14.72 -10.43 -20.98
N VAL A 154 14.84 -11.74 -20.77
CA VAL A 154 15.95 -12.55 -21.31
C VAL A 154 15.94 -12.58 -22.84
N ALA A 155 14.76 -12.70 -23.45
CA ALA A 155 14.58 -12.66 -24.90
C ALA A 155 14.94 -11.29 -25.47
N LEU A 156 14.53 -10.20 -24.81
CA LEU A 156 14.93 -8.84 -25.16
C LEU A 156 16.42 -8.61 -24.99
N ALA A 157 17.03 -9.12 -23.93
CA ALA A 157 18.48 -9.04 -23.72
C ALA A 157 19.24 -9.78 -24.84
N ARG A 158 18.81 -10.99 -25.20
CA ARG A 158 19.37 -11.76 -26.33
C ARG A 158 19.15 -11.09 -27.70
N SER A 159 18.02 -10.41 -27.89
CA SER A 159 17.74 -9.65 -29.11
C SER A 159 18.57 -8.36 -29.19
N SER A 160 18.79 -7.68 -28.05
CA SER A 160 19.61 -6.45 -28.00
C SER A 160 21.10 -6.70 -28.23
N SER A 161 21.60 -7.93 -27.95
CA SER A 161 22.94 -8.35 -28.33
C SER A 161 23.12 -8.63 -29.83
N PHE A 162 22.04 -8.68 -30.62
CA PHE A 162 22.09 -8.86 -32.07
C PHE A 162 22.22 -7.53 -32.84
N PHE A 163 21.92 -6.38 -32.22
CA PHE A 163 22.04 -5.05 -32.84
C PHE A 163 23.42 -4.40 -32.64
N ARG A 164 24.42 -5.18 -32.19
CA ARG A 164 25.80 -4.72 -31.96
C ARG A 164 26.80 -5.62 -32.70
N THR A 165 26.64 -5.73 -34.02
CA THR A 165 27.64 -6.23 -34.98
C THR A 165 27.51 -5.47 -36.29
#